data_AF-A0A3A8PPA8-F1
#
_entry.id   AF-A0A3A8PPA8-F1
#
_cell.length_a   1.000
_cell.length_b   1.000
_cell.length_c   1.000
_cell.angle_alpha   90.00
_cell.angle_beta   90.00
_cell.angle_gamma   90.00
#
_symmetry.space_group_name_H-M   'P 1'
#
loop_
_entity.id
_entity.type
_entity.pdbx_description
1 polymer ?
#
loop_
_entity_poly.entity_id
_entity_poly.type
_entity_poly.pdbx_seq_one_letter_code
_entity_poly.pdbx_strand_id
1 'polypeptide(L)'
;MASINTFTSTNCGASIGTATGGPMLPGSALVSINGSTDLSQCIKGDGGSYVQKISIESYEGDVYTAKIVVTGCGPSGMGHRSDFTFTMSSGEAVTLSIASTSLEDHTVKCRTTGLVQIGWNLKDQ
;
A
#
# COMPACT_ATOMS: atom_id res chain seq x y z
N MET A 1 5.89 4.17 -19.98
CA MET A 1 4.58 3.70 -19.50
C MET A 1 4.82 2.99 -18.18
N ALA A 2 4.15 3.39 -17.10
CA ALA A 2 4.22 2.66 -15.83
C ALA A 2 3.60 1.26 -16.02
N SER A 3 4.24 0.20 -15.52
CA SER A 3 3.64 -1.12 -15.53
C SER A 3 2.49 -1.16 -14.52
N ILE A 4 1.37 -1.82 -14.84
CA ILE A 4 0.27 -2.01 -13.90
C ILE A 4 0.29 -3.48 -13.49
N ASN A 5 0.26 -3.74 -12.19
CA ASN A 5 0.15 -5.08 -11.67
C ASN A 5 -1.19 -5.26 -10.96
N THR A 6 -1.91 -6.30 -11.36
CA THR A 6 -3.28 -6.53 -10.90
C THR A 6 -3.30 -7.39 -9.65
N PHE A 7 -4.01 -6.88 -8.65
CA PHE A 7 -4.37 -7.52 -7.40
C PHE A 7 -5.90 -7.67 -7.34
N THR A 8 -6.34 -8.62 -6.53
CA THR A 8 -7.75 -8.87 -6.28
C THR A 8 -8.02 -8.81 -4.78
N SER A 9 -9.18 -8.27 -4.41
CA SER A 9 -9.63 -8.20 -3.02
C SER A 9 -11.14 -8.32 -2.94
N THR A 10 -11.64 -9.09 -1.98
CA THR A 10 -13.06 -9.10 -1.60
C THR A 10 -13.38 -8.07 -0.52
N ASN A 11 -12.38 -7.34 -0.03
CA ASN A 11 -12.50 -6.38 1.07
C ASN A 11 -12.44 -4.92 0.61
N CYS A 12 -12.55 -4.65 -0.69
CA CYS A 12 -12.62 -3.27 -1.16
C CYS A 12 -13.80 -2.54 -0.50
N GLY A 13 -13.52 -1.37 0.08
CA GLY A 13 -14.45 -0.55 0.84
C GLY A 13 -14.49 -0.86 2.34
N ALA A 14 -13.76 -1.87 2.81
CA ALA A 14 -13.65 -2.19 4.23
C ALA A 14 -12.41 -1.55 4.85
N SER A 15 -12.52 -1.16 6.14
CA SER A 15 -11.42 -0.61 6.93
C SER A 15 -10.30 -1.62 7.20
N ILE A 16 -10.61 -2.92 7.14
CA ILE A 16 -9.63 -4.01 7.27
C ILE A 16 -9.78 -4.92 6.08
N GLY A 17 -8.65 -5.26 5.44
CA GLY A 17 -8.70 -6.13 4.28
C GLY A 17 -7.34 -6.55 3.77
N THR A 18 -7.39 -7.43 2.78
CA THR A 18 -6.21 -7.90 2.07
C THR A 18 -6.49 -7.92 0.57
N ALA A 19 -5.44 -7.68 -0.22
CA ALA A 19 -5.42 -7.85 -1.65
C ALA A 19 -4.24 -8.74 -2.03
N THR A 20 -4.44 -9.65 -2.98
CA THR A 20 -3.43 -10.60 -3.45
C THR A 20 -3.30 -10.56 -4.96
N GLY A 21 -2.09 -10.77 -5.47
CA GLY A 21 -1.78 -10.68 -6.89
C GLY A 21 -0.49 -11.42 -7.25
N GLY A 22 -0.12 -11.35 -8.54
CA GLY A 22 1.18 -11.85 -9.00
C GLY A 22 2.34 -10.99 -8.50
N PRO A 23 3.58 -11.50 -8.50
CA PRO A 23 4.74 -10.79 -7.96
C PRO A 23 5.01 -9.47 -8.71
N MET A 24 4.89 -8.36 -7.99
CA MET A 24 5.16 -7.02 -8.50
C MET A 24 6.64 -6.64 -8.33
N LEU A 25 7.33 -6.40 -9.42
CA LEU A 25 8.76 -6.02 -9.40
C LEU A 25 8.94 -4.48 -9.41
N PRO A 26 10.04 -3.97 -8.82
CA PRO A 26 10.41 -2.55 -8.90
C PRO A 26 10.60 -2.08 -10.34
N GLY A 27 10.19 -0.85 -10.63
CA GLY A 27 10.36 -0.28 -11.98
C GLY A 27 9.27 0.70 -12.39
N SER A 28 8.72 1.47 -11.44
CA SER A 28 7.52 2.32 -11.63
C SER A 28 6.25 1.51 -11.88
N ALA A 29 6.09 0.38 -11.17
CA ALA A 29 4.87 -0.40 -11.25
C ALA A 29 3.77 0.21 -10.34
N LEU A 30 2.53 0.23 -10.82
CA LEU A 30 1.33 0.66 -10.10
C LEU A 30 0.49 -0.54 -9.68
N VAL A 31 -0.02 -0.51 -8.46
CA VAL A 31 -1.00 -1.46 -7.98
C VAL A 31 -2.35 -1.12 -8.60
N SER A 32 -2.99 -2.12 -9.19
CA SER A 32 -4.42 -2.09 -9.49
C SER A 32 -5.13 -3.11 -8.62
N ILE A 33 -6.18 -2.72 -7.89
CA ILE A 33 -7.03 -3.65 -7.14
C ILE A 33 -8.39 -3.73 -7.83
N ASN A 34 -8.84 -4.94 -8.16
CA ASN A 34 -10.12 -5.18 -8.85
C ASN A 34 -10.29 -4.33 -10.13
N GLY A 35 -9.20 -4.08 -10.85
CA GLY A 35 -9.21 -3.33 -12.12
C GLY A 35 -9.11 -1.81 -11.98
N SER A 36 -8.99 -1.25 -10.76
CA SER A 36 -8.78 0.19 -10.54
C SER A 36 -7.39 0.48 -10.00
N THR A 37 -6.70 1.48 -10.56
CA THR A 37 -5.47 2.05 -9.99
C THR A 37 -5.74 3.20 -9.03
N ASP A 38 -6.94 3.78 -9.08
CA ASP A 38 -7.44 4.67 -8.03
C ASP A 38 -8.02 3.79 -6.92
N LEU A 39 -7.31 3.71 -5.81
CA LEU A 39 -7.65 2.87 -4.68
C LEU A 39 -8.56 3.59 -3.67
N SER A 40 -8.93 4.85 -3.89
CA SER A 40 -9.64 5.68 -2.90
C SER A 40 -11.01 5.12 -2.51
N GLN A 41 -11.61 4.29 -3.36
CA GLN A 41 -12.85 3.58 -3.06
C GLN A 41 -12.65 2.18 -2.50
N CYS A 42 -11.48 1.57 -2.75
CA CYS A 42 -11.16 0.22 -2.27
C CYS A 42 -10.51 0.22 -0.89
N ILE A 43 -9.58 1.14 -0.63
CA ILE A 43 -8.89 1.28 0.66
C ILE A 43 -9.30 2.63 1.24
N LYS A 44 -10.38 2.60 2.02
CA LYS A 44 -10.92 3.75 2.74
C LYS A 44 -11.41 3.32 4.12
N GLY A 45 -11.21 4.19 5.10
CA GLY A 45 -11.62 3.99 6.48
C GLY A 45 -12.46 5.16 6.96
N ASP A 46 -12.87 5.12 8.21
CA ASP A 46 -13.56 6.25 8.79
C ASP A 46 -12.54 7.39 9.04
N GLY A 47 -13.03 8.54 9.53
CA GLY A 47 -12.18 9.70 9.79
C GLY A 47 -11.56 10.34 8.53
N GLY A 48 -11.98 9.94 7.33
CA GLY A 48 -11.51 10.48 6.04
C GLY A 48 -10.23 9.83 5.50
N SER A 49 -9.81 8.71 6.07
CA SER A 49 -8.62 7.98 5.60
C SER A 49 -8.86 7.28 4.26
N TYR A 50 -7.91 7.39 3.34
CA TYR A 50 -7.95 6.65 2.09
C TYR A 50 -6.56 6.52 1.47
N VAL A 51 -6.42 5.54 0.58
CA VAL A 51 -5.24 5.40 -0.28
C VAL A 51 -5.65 5.69 -1.71
N GLN A 52 -4.99 6.63 -2.38
CA GLN A 52 -5.23 6.92 -3.78
C GLN A 52 -4.47 5.95 -4.67
N LYS A 53 -3.19 5.68 -4.34
CA LYS A 53 -2.29 4.91 -5.19
C LYS A 53 -1.22 4.20 -4.37
N ILE A 54 -0.83 3.03 -4.84
CA ILE A 54 0.35 2.31 -4.34
C ILE A 54 1.26 2.01 -5.53
N SER A 55 2.55 2.25 -5.38
CA SER A 55 3.58 1.91 -6.35
C SER A 55 4.79 1.26 -5.71
N ILE A 56 5.54 0.50 -6.52
CA ILE A 56 6.86 0.00 -6.15
C ILE A 56 7.92 0.60 -7.07
N GLU A 57 8.93 1.17 -6.46
CA GLU A 57 10.01 1.89 -7.11
C GLU A 57 11.35 1.26 -6.71
N SER A 58 12.31 1.33 -7.63
CA SER A 58 13.68 0.98 -7.32
C SER A 58 14.23 1.95 -6.27
N TYR A 59 15.05 1.42 -5.36
CA TYR A 59 15.74 2.22 -4.37
C TYR A 59 17.22 1.86 -4.39
N GLU A 60 18.07 2.86 -4.56
CA GLU A 60 19.52 2.70 -4.57
C GLU A 60 20.05 2.81 -3.14
N GLY A 61 20.03 1.69 -2.41
CA GLY A 61 20.66 1.59 -1.09
C GLY A 61 21.45 0.29 -0.95
N ASP A 62 22.43 0.28 -0.04
CA ASP A 62 23.32 -0.87 0.15
C ASP A 62 22.60 -2.14 0.67
N VAL A 63 21.47 -1.95 1.35
CA VAL A 63 20.71 -3.03 2.01
C VAL A 63 19.30 -3.20 1.44
N TYR A 64 18.76 -2.14 0.83
CA TYR A 64 17.39 -2.09 0.32
C TYR A 64 17.45 -1.82 -1.18
N THR A 65 16.77 -2.66 -1.95
CA THR A 65 16.77 -2.55 -3.42
C THR A 65 15.48 -1.93 -3.96
N ALA A 66 14.45 -1.81 -3.10
CA ALA A 66 13.14 -1.32 -3.48
C ALA A 66 12.51 -0.49 -2.37
N LYS A 67 11.56 0.37 -2.75
CA LYS A 67 10.65 1.06 -1.84
C LYS A 67 9.22 0.94 -2.35
N ILE A 68 8.30 0.81 -1.42
CA ILE A 68 6.87 0.96 -1.68
C ILE A 68 6.50 2.40 -1.36
N VAL A 69 5.75 3.02 -2.26
CA VAL A 69 5.20 4.37 -2.11
C VAL A 69 3.69 4.24 -2.05
N VAL A 70 3.09 4.77 -0.99
CA VAL A 70 1.65 4.83 -0.76
C VAL A 70 1.25 6.30 -0.76
N THR A 71 0.53 6.72 -1.79
CA THR A 71 -0.06 8.06 -1.85
C THR A 71 -1.45 8.00 -1.22
N GLY A 72 -1.63 8.67 -0.10
CA GLY A 72 -2.89 8.61 0.66
C GLY A 72 -2.87 9.52 1.87
N CYS A 73 -3.89 9.40 2.70
CA CYS A 73 -3.96 10.05 4.01
C CYS A 73 -4.54 9.09 5.06
N GLY A 74 -4.08 9.28 6.29
CA GLY A 74 -4.59 8.62 7.48
C GLY A 74 -5.85 9.29 8.05
N PRO A 75 -6.45 8.66 9.06
CA PRO A 75 -7.68 9.13 9.70
C PRO A 75 -7.43 10.40 10.52
N SER A 76 -8.42 11.27 10.57
CA SER A 76 -8.44 12.41 11.49
C SER A 76 -8.78 11.97 12.92
N GLY A 77 -8.02 12.44 13.90
CA GLY A 77 -8.27 12.16 15.32
C GLY A 77 -7.00 11.87 16.11
N MET A 78 -7.03 12.10 17.41
CA MET A 78 -5.89 11.88 18.31
C MET A 78 -5.60 10.37 18.43
N GLY A 79 -4.44 9.92 17.93
CA GLY A 79 -3.99 8.52 18.07
C GLY A 79 -4.48 7.55 16.99
N HIS A 80 -5.25 8.03 15.99
CA HIS A 80 -5.70 7.21 14.87
C HIS A 80 -4.58 7.00 13.84
N ARG A 81 -4.56 5.85 13.19
CA ARG A 81 -3.56 5.54 12.13
C ARG A 81 -4.03 4.44 11.20
N SER A 82 -3.49 4.46 9.99
CA SER A 82 -3.66 3.41 8.98
C SER A 82 -2.41 2.55 8.93
N ASP A 83 -2.54 1.28 9.32
CA ASP A 83 -1.45 0.31 9.31
C ASP A 83 -1.53 -0.55 8.03
N PHE A 84 -0.43 -0.62 7.28
CA PHE A 84 -0.28 -1.41 6.07
C PHE A 84 0.77 -2.50 6.28
N THR A 85 0.53 -3.67 5.71
CA THR A 85 1.49 -4.77 5.65
C THR A 85 1.66 -5.20 4.21
N PHE A 86 2.90 -5.20 3.72
CA PHE A 86 3.25 -5.58 2.38
C PHE A 86 4.08 -6.86 2.43
N THR A 87 3.59 -7.93 1.81
CA THR A 87 4.27 -9.23 1.79
C THR A 87 4.89 -9.47 0.42
N MET A 88 6.20 -9.70 0.42
CA MET A 88 7.00 -10.03 -0.75
C MET A 88 6.96 -11.53 -1.05
N SER A 89 7.28 -11.88 -2.29
CA SER A 89 7.34 -13.26 -2.78
C SER A 89 8.36 -14.12 -2.04
N SER A 90 9.36 -13.50 -1.42
CA SER A 90 10.35 -14.12 -0.53
C SER A 90 9.79 -14.54 0.83
N GLY A 91 8.60 -14.06 1.20
CA GLY A 91 8.03 -14.14 2.55
C GLY A 91 8.38 -12.95 3.46
N GLU A 92 9.22 -12.01 3.02
CA GLU A 92 9.47 -10.77 3.77
C GLU A 92 8.16 -9.96 3.89
N ALA A 93 7.81 -9.54 5.11
CA ALA A 93 6.72 -8.63 5.38
C ALA A 93 7.26 -7.30 5.90
N VAL A 94 6.89 -6.19 5.27
CA VAL A 94 7.23 -4.84 5.72
C VAL A 94 5.96 -4.08 6.08
N THR A 95 6.03 -3.26 7.13
CA THR A 95 4.88 -2.50 7.63
C THR A 95 5.07 -1.00 7.45
N LEU A 96 3.99 -0.31 7.10
CA LEU A 96 3.94 1.14 7.00
C LEU A 96 2.74 1.66 7.81
N SER A 97 2.97 2.66 8.67
CA SER A 97 1.90 3.33 9.41
C SER A 97 1.73 4.75 8.93
N ILE A 98 0.50 5.15 8.60
CA ILE A 98 0.14 6.48 8.15
C ILE A 98 -0.75 7.14 9.20
N ALA A 99 -0.24 8.19 9.84
CA ALA A 99 -1.00 9.01 10.79
C ALA A 99 -1.22 10.45 10.28
N SER A 100 -0.65 10.79 9.12
CA SER A 100 -0.81 12.11 8.52
C SER A 100 -2.22 12.26 7.96
N THR A 101 -2.88 13.38 8.26
CA THR A 101 -4.23 13.66 7.74
C THR A 101 -4.21 14.33 6.36
N SER A 102 -3.02 14.67 5.85
CA SER A 102 -2.84 15.29 4.54
C SER A 102 -2.58 14.24 3.47
N LEU A 103 -3.02 14.49 2.24
CA LEU A 103 -2.69 13.63 1.10
C LEU A 103 -1.21 13.80 0.76
N GLU A 104 -0.42 12.77 1.03
CA GLU A 104 1.02 12.78 0.75
C GLU A 104 1.57 11.39 0.42
N ASP A 105 2.83 11.34 -0.01
CA ASP A 105 3.54 10.11 -0.31
C ASP A 105 4.22 9.55 0.95
N HIS A 106 3.81 8.35 1.34
CA HIS A 106 4.40 7.60 2.44
C HIS A 106 5.23 6.45 1.90
N THR A 107 6.44 6.26 2.42
CA THR A 107 7.36 5.27 1.86
C THR A 107 7.86 4.28 2.89
N VAL A 108 8.00 3.02 2.47
CA VAL A 108 8.65 1.95 3.24
C VAL A 108 9.67 1.24 2.35
N LYS A 109 10.86 1.00 2.90
CA LYS A 109 11.97 0.35 2.18
C LYS A 109 11.89 -1.17 2.34
N CYS A 110 12.26 -1.89 1.30
CA CYS A 110 12.13 -3.34 1.19
C CYS A 110 13.47 -3.95 0.77
N ARG A 111 13.87 -5.07 1.38
CA ARG A 111 15.12 -5.76 1.01
C ARG A 111 14.95 -6.64 -0.21
N THR A 112 13.77 -7.25 -0.33
CA THR A 112 13.40 -8.14 -1.43
C THR A 112 12.35 -7.50 -2.35
N THR A 113 12.07 -8.19 -3.45
CA THR A 113 11.16 -7.73 -4.52
C THR A 113 10.03 -8.73 -4.76
N GLY A 114 9.06 -8.35 -5.58
CA GLY A 114 7.92 -9.21 -5.90
C GLY A 114 6.83 -9.08 -4.85
N LEU A 115 6.23 -7.90 -4.69
CA LEU A 115 5.06 -7.72 -3.81
C LEU A 115 3.93 -8.64 -4.29
N VAL A 116 3.42 -9.51 -3.42
CA VAL A 116 2.35 -10.49 -3.73
C VAL A 116 1.09 -10.26 -2.92
N GLN A 117 1.19 -9.57 -1.78
CA GLN A 117 0.04 -9.28 -0.94
C GLN A 117 0.16 -7.91 -0.26
N ILE A 118 -0.98 -7.24 -0.17
CA ILE A 118 -1.17 -5.96 0.52
C ILE A 118 -2.25 -6.17 1.56
N GLY A 119 -1.94 -5.95 2.83
CA GLY A 119 -2.90 -5.90 3.93
C GLY A 119 -3.04 -4.48 4.43
N TRP A 120 -4.25 -4.09 4.81
CA TRP A 120 -4.53 -2.82 5.46
C TRP A 120 -5.41 -3.00 6.69
N ASN A 121 -5.18 -2.14 7.67
CA ASN A 121 -5.97 -1.97 8.87
C ASN A 121 -6.04 -0.48 9.19
N LEU A 122 -7.15 0.14 8.81
CA LEU A 122 -7.45 1.53 9.06
C LEU A 122 -8.09 1.58 10.44
N LYS A 123 -7.29 1.84 11.47
CA LYS A 123 -7.76 1.87 12.85
C LYS A 123 -8.47 3.18 13.11
N ASP A 124 -9.78 3.07 13.25
CA ASP A 124 -10.60 4.03 13.96
C ASP A 124 -10.79 3.52 15.39
N GLN A 125 -10.17 4.20 16.37
CA GLN A 125 -10.37 3.88 17.80
C GLN A 125 -11.74 4.36 18.27
#